data_AF-A0A969ND68-F1
#
_entry.id   AF-A0A969ND68-F1
#
_cell.length_a   1.000
_cell.length_b   1.000
_cell.length_c   1.000
_cell.angle_alpha   90.00
_cell.angle_beta   90.00
_cell.angle_gamma   90.00
#
_symmetry.space_group_name_H-M   'P 1'
#
loop_
_entity.id
_entity.type
_entity.pdbx_description
1 polymer ?
#
loop_
_entity_poly.entity_id
_entity_poly.type
_entity_poly.pdbx_seq_one_letter_code
_entity_poly.pdbx_strand_id
1 'polypeptide(L)'
;MKKFLKGLLVIAFLSFIATSCEKKEDVETAPVLPPYESMKVDFGKMANGKKSVTDINSSVNFAAAGITVGVWNVMLTLTLAVPVGAFAHSFSTEPVYLGDLKWQWSYDVNVFGGKYNARLTGTIRTNDVKWEMYIAREGINSFPEFLWFEGTSDLDGNSGQWVLYHSYEVQEAVLQIDWQKEADQIGDVKYTYIRETDNGSQDQLANGSYLNYGLQDATFNAFYTIHSVTRANLATEGFKDIFIEWSTTTYDGRIKSELYYGDTDWHCWDTEGLDIICP
;
A
#
# COMPACT_ATOMS: atom_id res chain seq x y z
N MET A 1 11.99 58.14 76.04
CA MET A 1 12.93 57.38 75.17
C MET A 1 12.11 56.45 74.28
N LYS A 2 12.39 56.42 72.96
CA LYS A 2 12.02 55.42 71.91
C LYS A 2 10.49 55.16 71.71
N LYS A 3 9.80 55.70 70.70
CA LYS A 3 9.86 55.55 69.22
C LYS A 3 9.39 54.18 68.66
N PHE A 4 8.54 54.27 67.62
CA PHE A 4 8.23 53.31 66.53
C PHE A 4 7.30 52.11 66.88
N LEU A 5 6.47 51.54 66.02
CA LEU A 5 6.38 51.53 64.55
C LEU A 5 4.98 51.09 64.07
N LYS A 6 4.69 51.42 62.82
CA LYS A 6 3.50 51.19 61.99
C LYS A 6 3.23 49.71 61.66
N GLY A 7 2.00 49.38 61.25
CA GLY A 7 1.71 48.17 60.48
C GLY A 7 0.24 48.01 60.08
N LEU A 8 -0.08 48.37 58.84
CA LEU A 8 -1.38 48.32 58.18
C LEU A 8 -1.41 47.10 57.23
N LEU A 9 -2.48 46.29 57.25
CA LEU A 9 -2.79 45.25 56.24
C LEU A 9 -4.26 44.83 56.44
N VAL A 10 -5.23 45.41 55.72
CA VAL A 10 -5.68 45.14 54.34
C VAL A 10 -6.25 43.72 54.15
N ILE A 11 -7.54 43.73 53.82
CA ILE A 11 -8.49 42.65 53.54
C ILE A 11 -8.06 41.85 52.29
N ALA A 12 -8.22 40.52 52.33
CA ALA A 12 -8.46 39.73 51.11
C ALA A 12 -9.37 38.54 51.44
N PHE A 13 -10.63 38.70 51.06
CA PHE A 13 -11.68 37.69 51.01
C PHE A 13 -11.29 36.69 49.90
N LEU A 14 -10.73 35.54 50.24
CA LEU A 14 -10.48 34.47 49.27
C LEU A 14 -11.79 33.73 49.01
N SER A 15 -12.52 34.20 48.00
CA SER A 15 -13.50 33.41 47.28
C SER A 15 -12.77 32.24 46.61
N PHE A 16 -12.88 31.04 47.19
CA PHE A 16 -12.51 29.80 46.51
C PHE A 16 -13.47 29.60 45.34
N ILE A 17 -13.07 30.07 44.16
CA ILE A 17 -13.65 29.64 42.91
C ILE A 17 -13.16 28.20 42.75
N ALA A 18 -14.03 27.23 43.03
CA ALA A 18 -13.82 25.85 42.62
C ALA A 18 -13.91 25.82 41.08
N THR A 19 -12.81 26.11 40.41
CA THR A 19 -12.59 25.68 39.04
C THR A 19 -12.57 24.16 39.07
N SER A 20 -13.71 23.56 38.74
CA SER A 20 -13.78 22.18 38.29
C SER A 20 -12.78 22.05 37.14
N CYS A 21 -11.59 21.51 37.44
CA CYS A 21 -10.85 20.77 36.44
C CYS A 21 -11.76 19.61 36.07
N GLU A 22 -12.52 19.75 34.98
CA GLU A 22 -12.88 18.57 34.21
C GLU A 22 -11.58 17.81 34.01
N LYS A 23 -11.51 16.61 34.60
CA LYS A 23 -10.48 15.65 34.24
C LYS A 23 -10.52 15.62 32.72
N LYS A 24 -9.40 15.95 32.06
CA LYS A 24 -9.23 15.62 30.66
C LYS A 24 -9.54 14.13 30.58
N GLU A 25 -10.70 13.79 30.04
CA GLU A 25 -11.02 12.44 29.66
C GLU A 25 -9.83 11.91 28.86
N ASP A 26 -9.48 10.66 29.12
CA ASP A 26 -8.36 9.95 28.52
C ASP A 26 -8.16 10.44 27.09
N VAL A 27 -7.04 11.12 26.83
CA VAL A 27 -6.72 11.54 25.46
C VAL A 27 -6.70 10.25 24.67
N GLU A 28 -7.71 10.06 23.82
CA GLU A 28 -7.83 8.87 22.98
C GLU A 28 -6.47 8.66 22.29
N THR A 29 -5.99 7.44 22.23
CA THR A 29 -4.76 7.16 21.49
C THR A 29 -5.09 7.13 20.01
N ALA A 30 -4.30 7.83 19.18
CA ALA A 30 -4.44 7.74 17.73
C ALA A 30 -4.35 6.26 17.29
N PRO A 31 -5.12 5.85 16.25
CA PRO A 31 -5.03 4.49 15.73
C PRO A 31 -3.63 4.20 15.19
N VAL A 32 -3.22 2.94 15.31
CA VAL A 32 -1.98 2.46 14.71
C VAL A 32 -2.10 2.57 13.19
N LEU A 33 -1.15 3.25 12.54
CA LEU A 33 -1.09 3.34 11.09
C LEU A 33 -0.84 1.94 10.50
N PRO A 34 -1.55 1.53 9.43
CA PRO A 34 -1.18 0.36 8.65
C PRO A 34 0.28 0.44 8.19
N PRO A 35 1.01 -0.68 8.08
CA PRO A 35 2.40 -0.67 7.62
C PRO A 35 2.50 -0.01 6.23
N TYR A 36 3.59 0.70 5.94
CA TYR A 36 3.74 1.35 4.62
C TYR A 36 3.82 0.30 3.49
N GLU A 37 4.28 -0.91 3.81
CA GLU A 37 4.30 -2.07 2.92
C GLU A 37 2.89 -2.54 2.52
N SER A 38 1.83 -2.13 3.23
CA SER A 38 0.44 -2.42 2.84
C SER A 38 0.06 -1.89 1.45
N MET A 39 0.83 -0.92 0.94
CA MET A 39 0.67 -0.38 -0.41
C MET A 39 1.79 -0.80 -1.36
N LYS A 40 2.84 -1.48 -0.89
CA LYS A 40 4.06 -1.73 -1.67
C LYS A 40 4.63 -3.13 -1.41
N VAL A 41 4.67 -3.94 -2.46
CA VAL A 41 5.49 -5.16 -2.52
C VAL A 41 6.93 -4.84 -2.85
N ASP A 42 7.86 -5.50 -2.14
CA ASP A 42 9.24 -5.59 -2.59
C ASP A 42 9.40 -6.77 -3.55
N PHE A 43 9.42 -6.45 -4.84
CA PHE A 43 9.62 -7.44 -5.91
C PHE A 43 11.05 -8.00 -5.97
N GLY A 44 11.97 -7.44 -5.18
CA GLY A 44 13.31 -7.96 -4.94
C GLY A 44 14.13 -8.25 -6.20
N LYS A 45 14.94 -9.31 -6.12
CA LYS A 45 15.82 -9.75 -7.22
C LYS A 45 15.06 -10.34 -8.41
N MET A 46 13.84 -10.83 -8.22
CA MET A 46 13.06 -11.45 -9.29
C MET A 46 12.73 -10.45 -10.41
N ALA A 47 12.33 -9.23 -10.07
CA ALA A 47 12.12 -8.16 -11.05
C ALA A 47 13.42 -7.55 -11.64
N ASN A 48 14.57 -7.82 -11.02
CA ASN A 48 15.86 -7.19 -11.35
C ASN A 48 16.88 -8.15 -12.00
N GLY A 49 16.52 -9.41 -12.22
CA GLY A 49 17.38 -10.45 -12.80
C GLY A 49 17.64 -10.22 -14.30
N LYS A 50 18.50 -9.25 -14.64
CA LYS A 50 19.01 -9.09 -16.01
C LYS A 50 20.16 -10.08 -16.25
N LYS A 51 19.90 -11.17 -16.98
CA LYS A 51 20.95 -12.05 -17.51
C LYS A 51 21.38 -11.61 -18.92
N SER A 52 22.61 -11.96 -19.33
CA SER A 52 23.10 -11.65 -20.67
C SER A 52 22.34 -12.47 -21.73
N VAL A 53 22.29 -12.01 -22.98
CA VAL A 53 21.52 -12.67 -24.07
C VAL A 53 21.95 -14.13 -24.29
N THR A 54 23.21 -14.47 -24.02
CA THR A 54 23.74 -15.84 -24.12
C THR A 54 23.26 -16.78 -23.01
N ASP A 55 22.86 -16.24 -21.85
CA ASP A 55 22.39 -17.03 -20.71
C ASP A 55 20.87 -17.29 -20.76
N ILE A 56 20.12 -16.58 -21.61
CA ILE A 56 18.65 -16.68 -21.68
C ILE A 56 18.20 -18.06 -22.19
N ASN A 57 18.96 -18.69 -23.10
CA ASN A 57 18.56 -19.96 -23.72
C ASN A 57 18.53 -21.15 -22.74
N SER A 58 19.27 -21.06 -21.63
CA SER A 58 19.28 -22.07 -20.56
C SER A 58 18.60 -21.56 -19.28
N SER A 59 17.91 -20.42 -19.33
CA SER A 59 17.28 -19.75 -18.18
C SER A 59 15.91 -19.20 -18.57
N VAL A 60 15.22 -19.86 -19.49
CA VAL A 60 13.97 -19.39 -20.09
C VAL A 60 12.90 -19.26 -19.01
N ASN A 61 12.83 -20.21 -18.07
CA ASN A 61 11.81 -20.23 -17.03
C ASN A 61 11.99 -19.08 -16.04
N PHE A 62 13.22 -18.92 -15.55
CA PHE A 62 13.58 -17.81 -14.68
C PHE A 62 13.38 -16.45 -15.37
N ALA A 63 13.77 -16.33 -16.64
CA ALA A 63 13.59 -15.11 -17.41
C ALA A 63 12.11 -14.77 -17.63
N ALA A 64 11.28 -15.76 -17.96
CA ALA A 64 9.84 -15.58 -18.12
C ALA A 64 9.17 -15.11 -16.81
N ALA A 65 9.54 -15.71 -15.67
CA ALA A 65 9.09 -15.27 -14.35
C ALA A 65 9.53 -13.83 -14.06
N GLY A 66 10.82 -13.53 -14.25
CA GLY A 66 11.38 -12.20 -13.98
C GLY A 66 10.78 -11.09 -14.85
N ILE A 67 10.56 -11.34 -16.14
CA ILE A 67 9.88 -10.38 -17.05
C ILE A 67 8.44 -10.14 -16.59
N THR A 68 7.71 -11.21 -16.28
CA THR A 68 6.31 -11.14 -15.86
C THR A 68 6.16 -10.29 -14.60
N VAL A 69 6.97 -10.57 -13.57
CA VAL A 69 6.98 -9.80 -12.31
C VAL A 69 7.49 -8.37 -12.53
N GLY A 70 8.51 -8.19 -13.37
CA GLY A 70 9.09 -6.90 -13.69
C GLY A 70 8.10 -5.92 -14.33
N VAL A 71 7.21 -6.39 -15.21
CA VAL A 71 6.16 -5.56 -15.81
C VAL A 71 5.20 -5.02 -14.75
N TRP A 72 4.75 -5.87 -13.82
CA TRP A 72 3.91 -5.44 -12.70
C TRP A 72 4.62 -4.49 -11.75
N ASN A 73 5.88 -4.77 -11.42
CA ASN A 73 6.69 -3.88 -10.58
C ASN A 73 6.77 -2.46 -11.16
N VAL A 74 7.02 -2.34 -12.47
CA VAL A 74 7.08 -1.02 -13.15
C VAL A 74 5.71 -0.33 -13.09
N MET A 75 4.63 -1.03 -13.44
CA MET A 75 3.28 -0.46 -13.42
C MET A 75 2.89 0.04 -12.02
N LEU A 76 3.05 -0.81 -11.00
CA LEU A 76 2.72 -0.47 -9.63
C LEU A 76 3.63 0.64 -9.08
N THR A 77 4.94 0.61 -9.37
CA THR A 77 5.86 1.66 -8.93
C THR A 77 5.46 3.03 -9.48
N LEU A 78 5.10 3.12 -10.76
CA LEU A 78 4.70 4.40 -11.35
C LEU A 78 3.35 4.89 -10.80
N THR A 79 2.37 3.99 -10.69
CA THR A 79 1.02 4.32 -10.21
C THR A 79 1.00 4.66 -8.72
N LEU A 80 1.77 3.93 -7.90
CA LEU A 80 1.71 4.01 -6.43
C LEU A 80 2.79 4.88 -5.81
N ALA A 81 3.75 5.41 -6.57
CA ALA A 81 4.84 6.20 -5.98
C ALA A 81 4.36 7.45 -5.24
N VAL A 82 3.36 8.18 -5.76
CA VAL A 82 2.81 9.33 -5.03
C VAL A 82 1.96 8.84 -3.83
N PRO A 83 1.02 7.85 -3.95
CA PRO A 83 0.25 7.34 -2.81
C PRO A 83 1.12 6.82 -1.67
N VAL A 84 2.09 5.97 -2.00
CA VAL A 84 3.05 5.39 -1.04
C VAL A 84 3.91 6.49 -0.44
N GLY A 85 4.40 7.44 -1.24
CA GLY A 85 5.22 8.56 -0.76
C GLY A 85 4.46 9.46 0.21
N ALA A 86 3.21 9.78 -0.11
CA ALA A 86 2.33 10.55 0.77
C ALA A 86 2.02 9.77 2.05
N PHE A 87 1.63 8.50 1.96
CA PHE A 87 1.32 7.69 3.13
C PHE A 87 2.53 7.48 4.05
N ALA A 88 3.72 7.23 3.49
CA ALA A 88 4.96 7.07 4.26
C ALA A 88 5.29 8.31 5.11
N HIS A 89 4.95 9.51 4.65
CA HIS A 89 5.19 10.75 5.41
C HIS A 89 4.26 10.91 6.63
N SER A 90 3.14 10.17 6.70
CA SER A 90 2.27 10.19 7.88
C SER A 90 2.97 9.64 9.12
N PHE A 91 3.90 8.69 8.96
CA PHE A 91 4.68 8.09 10.06
C PHE A 91 5.64 9.08 10.75
N SER A 92 6.01 10.16 10.08
CA SER A 92 6.84 11.24 10.63
C SER A 92 6.03 12.48 11.01
N THR A 93 4.69 12.39 10.98
CA THR A 93 3.80 13.51 11.29
C THR A 93 3.02 13.20 12.57
N GLU A 94 2.97 14.16 13.50
CA GLU A 94 2.13 14.04 14.68
C GLU A 94 0.66 14.24 14.30
N PRO A 95 -0.24 13.34 14.73
CA PRO A 95 -1.66 13.48 14.42
C PRO A 95 -2.36 14.48 15.35
N VAL A 96 -3.38 15.12 14.81
CA VAL A 96 -4.28 16.03 15.53
C VAL A 96 -5.61 15.33 15.74
N TYR A 97 -6.07 15.27 17.00
CA TYR A 97 -7.40 14.79 17.33
C TYR A 97 -8.47 15.79 16.89
N LEU A 98 -9.47 15.31 16.15
CA LEU A 98 -10.57 16.12 15.63
C LEU A 98 -11.88 15.95 16.41
N GLY A 99 -11.90 15.09 17.44
CA GLY A 99 -13.15 14.65 18.09
C GLY A 99 -13.72 13.38 17.44
N ASP A 100 -14.71 12.78 18.10
CA ASP A 100 -15.48 11.63 17.59
C ASP A 100 -14.60 10.47 17.09
N LEU A 101 -13.59 10.09 17.86
CA LEU A 101 -12.65 9.02 17.53
C LEU A 101 -11.88 9.23 16.20
N LYS A 102 -11.79 10.48 15.73
CA LYS A 102 -11.14 10.84 14.46
C LYS A 102 -9.84 11.60 14.68
N TRP A 103 -8.81 11.17 13.94
CA TRP A 103 -7.47 11.74 13.93
C TRP A 103 -7.09 12.20 12.53
N GLN A 104 -6.24 13.22 12.43
CA GLN A 104 -5.75 13.75 11.17
C GLN A 104 -4.25 13.98 11.19
N TRP A 105 -3.58 13.55 10.13
CA TRP A 105 -2.21 13.91 9.79
C TRP A 105 -2.26 14.85 8.59
N SER A 106 -1.62 16.02 8.67
CA SER A 106 -1.59 17.00 7.57
C SER A 106 -0.17 17.49 7.36
N TYR A 107 0.32 17.45 6.12
CA TYR A 107 1.71 17.72 5.80
C TYR A 107 1.92 18.04 4.33
N ASP A 108 3.09 18.61 4.02
CA ASP A 108 3.56 18.79 2.66
C ASP A 108 4.53 17.66 2.29
N VAL A 109 4.34 17.04 1.12
CA VAL A 109 5.21 15.97 0.63
C VAL A 109 5.74 16.31 -0.77
N ASN A 110 7.04 16.07 -0.99
CA ASN A 110 7.68 16.22 -2.30
C ASN A 110 7.88 14.85 -2.94
N VAL A 111 7.16 14.58 -4.04
CA VAL A 111 7.28 13.32 -4.81
C VAL A 111 7.38 13.65 -6.28
N PHE A 112 8.34 13.02 -7.00
CA PHE A 112 8.60 13.27 -8.43
C PHE A 112 8.71 14.76 -8.82
N GLY A 113 9.34 15.57 -7.96
CA GLY A 113 9.52 17.01 -8.21
C GLY A 113 8.24 17.85 -8.10
N GLY A 114 7.11 17.26 -7.67
CA GLY A 114 5.89 17.98 -7.30
C GLY A 114 5.78 18.12 -5.78
N LYS A 115 5.32 19.29 -5.32
CA LYS A 115 4.93 19.51 -3.92
C LYS A 115 3.43 19.27 -3.79
N TYR A 116 3.03 18.40 -2.86
CA TYR A 116 1.63 18.06 -2.60
C TYR A 116 1.29 18.40 -1.15
N ASN A 117 0.07 18.87 -0.92
CA ASN A 117 -0.51 18.95 0.41
C ASN A 117 -1.31 17.67 0.64
N ALA A 118 -0.92 16.87 1.62
CA ALA A 118 -1.54 15.61 1.95
C ALA A 118 -2.25 15.70 3.30
N ARG A 119 -3.42 15.07 3.39
CA ARG A 119 -4.24 15.02 4.60
C ARG A 119 -4.82 13.62 4.76
N LEU A 120 -4.23 12.84 5.66
CA LEU A 120 -4.73 11.54 6.06
C LEU A 120 -5.66 11.70 7.26
N THR A 121 -6.78 11.00 7.26
CA THR A 121 -7.60 10.84 8.47
C THR A 121 -7.80 9.37 8.81
N GLY A 122 -7.87 9.09 10.11
CA GLY A 122 -8.15 7.77 10.68
C GLY A 122 -9.30 7.89 11.67
N THR A 123 -10.39 7.18 11.42
CA THR A 123 -11.58 7.17 12.30
C THR A 123 -11.75 5.79 12.90
N ILE A 124 -11.59 5.67 14.22
CA ILE A 124 -11.78 4.40 14.92
C ILE A 124 -13.29 4.09 14.96
N ARG A 125 -13.67 2.94 14.43
CA ARG A 125 -15.04 2.40 14.46
C ARG A 125 -15.06 1.18 15.38
N THR A 126 -16.24 0.55 15.50
CA THR A 126 -16.42 -0.59 16.41
C THR A 126 -15.51 -1.78 16.09
N ASN A 127 -15.24 -2.04 14.81
CA ASN A 127 -14.54 -3.26 14.38
C ASN A 127 -13.24 -2.99 13.60
N ASP A 128 -13.01 -1.75 13.16
CA ASP A 128 -11.93 -1.40 12.26
C ASP A 128 -11.60 0.10 12.38
N VAL A 129 -10.60 0.54 11.64
CA VAL A 129 -10.28 1.95 11.44
C VAL A 129 -10.56 2.32 10.00
N LYS A 130 -11.38 3.37 9.76
CA LYS A 130 -11.56 3.95 8.42
C LYS A 130 -10.44 4.94 8.14
N TRP A 131 -9.77 4.77 7.00
CA TRP A 131 -8.70 5.64 6.52
C TRP A 131 -9.14 6.41 5.28
N GLU A 132 -8.83 7.70 5.21
CA GLU A 132 -9.11 8.55 4.06
C GLU A 132 -7.92 9.47 3.80
N MET A 133 -7.29 9.35 2.62
CA MET A 133 -6.21 10.23 2.19
C MET A 133 -6.71 11.21 1.13
N TYR A 134 -6.58 12.49 1.47
CA TYR A 134 -6.82 13.59 0.56
C TYR A 134 -5.50 14.17 0.09
N ILE A 135 -5.47 14.60 -1.18
CA ILE A 135 -4.29 15.25 -1.75
C ILE A 135 -4.67 16.44 -2.60
N ALA A 136 -3.89 17.51 -2.49
CA ALA A 136 -3.95 18.69 -3.35
C ALA A 136 -2.55 19.00 -3.89
N ARG A 137 -2.50 19.78 -4.96
CA ARG A 137 -1.24 20.29 -5.51
C ARG A 137 -1.38 21.75 -5.90
N GLU A 138 -0.42 22.56 -5.50
CA GLU A 138 -0.30 23.95 -5.92
C GLU A 138 0.78 24.13 -7.00
N GLY A 139 0.70 25.22 -7.77
CA GLY A 139 1.68 25.55 -8.80
C GLY A 139 1.39 24.93 -10.18
N ILE A 140 2.44 24.48 -10.89
CA ILE A 140 2.28 23.90 -12.23
C ILE A 140 1.61 22.53 -12.13
N ASN A 141 0.57 22.32 -12.95
CA ASN A 141 -0.33 21.16 -12.89
C ASN A 141 -1.04 21.05 -11.53
N SER A 142 -1.44 22.18 -10.97
CA SER A 142 -2.23 22.26 -9.74
C SER A 142 -3.59 21.58 -9.89
N PHE A 143 -4.05 20.97 -8.82
CA PHE A 143 -5.40 20.45 -8.71
C PHE A 143 -5.94 20.68 -7.29
N PRO A 144 -7.26 20.87 -7.14
CA PRO A 144 -7.89 21.03 -5.83
C PRO A 144 -7.77 19.74 -5.01
N GLU A 145 -7.97 19.87 -3.70
CA GLU A 145 -8.03 18.70 -2.82
C GLU A 145 -9.12 17.71 -3.27
N PHE A 146 -8.78 16.43 -3.34
CA PHE A 146 -9.70 15.35 -3.65
C PHE A 146 -9.38 14.09 -2.84
N LEU A 147 -10.35 13.17 -2.72
CA LEU A 147 -10.13 11.87 -2.09
C LEU A 147 -9.33 10.99 -3.05
N TRP A 148 -8.12 10.65 -2.64
CA TRP A 148 -7.22 9.94 -3.53
C TRP A 148 -7.19 8.45 -3.28
N PHE A 149 -7.20 8.07 -2.00
CA PHE A 149 -7.47 6.70 -1.62
C PHE A 149 -8.18 6.68 -0.27
N GLU A 150 -8.98 5.65 -0.07
CA GLU A 150 -9.54 5.31 1.23
C GLU A 150 -9.28 3.84 1.54
N GLY A 151 -9.54 3.43 2.76
CA GLY A 151 -9.33 2.05 3.16
C GLY A 151 -9.84 1.75 4.55
N THR A 152 -9.64 0.49 4.93
CA THR A 152 -9.91 0.00 6.27
C THR A 152 -8.74 -0.81 6.76
N SER A 153 -8.53 -0.82 8.07
CA SER A 153 -7.64 -1.78 8.73
C SER A 153 -8.32 -2.35 9.95
N ASP A 154 -7.97 -3.57 10.32
CA ASP A 154 -8.30 -4.11 11.62
C ASP A 154 -7.73 -3.22 12.73
N LEU A 155 -8.35 -3.26 13.91
CA LEU A 155 -7.94 -2.44 15.06
C LEU A 155 -6.50 -2.71 15.52
N ASP A 156 -5.98 -3.91 15.22
CA ASP A 156 -4.60 -4.30 15.50
C ASP A 156 -3.62 -3.93 14.37
N GLY A 157 -4.12 -3.42 13.23
CA GLY A 157 -3.34 -3.04 12.06
C GLY A 157 -2.73 -4.21 11.29
N ASN A 158 -3.22 -5.45 11.49
CA ASN A 158 -2.64 -6.63 10.86
C ASN A 158 -3.23 -6.99 9.50
N SER A 159 -4.44 -6.57 9.19
CA SER A 159 -5.03 -6.71 7.86
C SER A 159 -5.82 -5.48 7.49
N GLY A 160 -6.07 -5.34 6.19
CA GLY A 160 -6.90 -4.27 5.69
C GLY A 160 -6.99 -4.25 4.17
N GLN A 161 -7.56 -3.15 3.69
CA GLN A 161 -7.80 -2.92 2.27
C GLN A 161 -7.65 -1.43 1.97
N TRP A 162 -7.05 -1.13 0.82
CA TRP A 162 -7.02 0.20 0.22
C TRP A 162 -7.79 0.21 -1.10
N VAL A 163 -8.46 1.31 -1.39
CA VAL A 163 -9.10 1.61 -2.68
C VAL A 163 -8.56 2.94 -3.17
N LEU A 164 -7.92 2.93 -4.34
CA LEU A 164 -7.38 4.12 -4.98
C LEU A 164 -8.33 4.63 -6.07
N TYR A 165 -8.42 5.94 -6.18
CA TYR A 165 -9.21 6.64 -7.19
C TYR A 165 -8.34 7.18 -8.32
N HIS A 166 -8.92 7.25 -9.52
CA HIS A 166 -8.18 7.57 -10.75
C HIS A 166 -7.49 8.94 -10.72
N SER A 167 -8.22 10.03 -10.50
CA SER A 167 -7.68 11.39 -10.47
C SER A 167 -8.65 12.40 -9.86
N TYR A 168 -8.22 13.65 -9.66
CA TYR A 168 -9.10 14.73 -9.20
C TYR A 168 -10.28 15.01 -10.15
N GLU A 169 -10.14 14.69 -11.45
CA GLU A 169 -11.20 14.86 -12.45
C GLU A 169 -12.14 13.65 -12.54
N VAL A 170 -11.63 12.47 -12.18
CA VAL A 170 -12.32 11.19 -12.33
C VAL A 170 -12.26 10.45 -11.00
N GLN A 171 -13.32 10.56 -10.20
CA GLN A 171 -13.45 9.94 -8.88
C GLN A 171 -13.99 8.51 -8.96
N GLU A 172 -13.45 7.72 -9.89
CA GLU A 172 -13.74 6.29 -10.05
C GLU A 172 -12.67 5.47 -9.34
N ALA A 173 -13.08 4.42 -8.64
CA ALA A 173 -12.16 3.46 -8.05
C ALA A 173 -11.44 2.67 -9.16
N VAL A 174 -10.12 2.54 -9.06
CA VAL A 174 -9.30 1.89 -10.10
C VAL A 174 -8.53 0.69 -9.61
N LEU A 175 -8.09 0.73 -8.36
CA LEU A 175 -7.19 -0.28 -7.80
C LEU A 175 -7.60 -0.55 -6.37
N GLN A 176 -7.85 -1.82 -6.08
CA GLN A 176 -7.96 -2.33 -4.71
C GLN A 176 -6.63 -2.99 -4.33
N ILE A 177 -6.20 -2.76 -3.09
CA ILE A 177 -5.05 -3.43 -2.48
C ILE A 177 -5.55 -4.11 -1.20
N ASP A 178 -5.69 -5.43 -1.22
CA ASP A 178 -5.95 -6.22 -0.03
C ASP A 178 -4.59 -6.63 0.56
N TRP A 179 -4.42 -6.56 1.88
CA TRP A 179 -3.14 -6.87 2.52
C TRP A 179 -3.33 -7.52 3.88
N GLN A 180 -2.38 -8.39 4.22
CA GLN A 180 -2.32 -9.07 5.51
C GLN A 180 -0.86 -9.22 5.96
N LYS A 181 -0.62 -8.93 7.23
CA LYS A 181 0.65 -9.19 7.89
C LYS A 181 0.76 -10.65 8.31
N GLU A 182 1.95 -11.20 8.15
CA GLU A 182 2.38 -12.41 8.82
C GLU A 182 3.58 -12.06 9.71
N ALA A 183 3.39 -12.19 11.03
CA ALA A 183 4.30 -11.63 12.03
C ALA A 183 4.55 -10.13 11.81
N ASP A 184 5.80 -9.73 11.56
CA ASP A 184 6.22 -8.32 11.46
C ASP A 184 6.36 -7.82 10.01
N GLN A 185 5.98 -8.62 9.01
CA GLN A 185 6.06 -8.27 7.59
C GLN A 185 4.72 -8.51 6.88
N ILE A 186 4.59 -7.99 5.66
CA ILE A 186 3.46 -8.34 4.79
C ILE A 186 3.63 -9.79 4.33
N GLY A 187 2.68 -10.63 4.73
CA GLY A 187 2.62 -12.03 4.34
C GLY A 187 1.81 -12.27 3.08
N ASP A 188 0.79 -11.46 2.82
CA ASP A 188 -0.01 -11.51 1.58
C ASP A 188 -0.44 -10.08 1.17
N VAL A 189 -0.39 -9.81 -0.13
CA VAL A 189 -0.92 -8.57 -0.70
C VAL A 189 -1.34 -8.75 -2.15
N LYS A 190 -2.59 -8.35 -2.41
CA LYS A 190 -3.25 -8.50 -3.70
C LYS A 190 -3.67 -7.15 -4.27
N TYR A 191 -3.15 -6.86 -5.46
CA TYR A 191 -3.49 -5.69 -6.26
C TYR A 191 -4.53 -6.10 -7.30
N THR A 192 -5.76 -5.58 -7.21
CA THR A 192 -6.84 -5.89 -8.16
C THR A 192 -7.27 -4.64 -8.90
N TYR A 193 -7.24 -4.66 -10.23
CA TYR A 193 -7.83 -3.60 -11.04
C TYR A 193 -9.35 -3.73 -11.04
N ILE A 194 -10.04 -2.72 -10.50
CA ILE A 194 -11.48 -2.77 -10.20
C ILE A 194 -12.29 -1.72 -10.97
N ARG A 195 -11.67 -0.99 -11.91
CA ARG A 195 -12.36 0.07 -12.63
C ARG A 195 -13.50 -0.49 -13.46
N GLU A 196 -14.71 -0.01 -13.20
CA GLU A 196 -15.87 -0.21 -14.06
C GLU A 196 -16.02 1.04 -14.94
N THR A 197 -16.07 0.87 -16.27
CA THR A 197 -16.36 1.98 -17.18
C THR A 197 -17.71 1.73 -17.86
N ASP A 198 -18.58 2.74 -17.86
CA ASP A 198 -19.95 2.63 -18.37
C ASP A 198 -20.04 2.45 -19.91
N ASN A 199 -18.91 2.46 -20.62
CA ASN A 199 -18.88 2.63 -22.08
C ASN A 199 -18.26 1.45 -22.87
N GLY A 200 -18.06 0.28 -22.27
CA GLY A 200 -17.47 -0.85 -23.01
C GLY A 200 -16.05 -0.57 -23.50
N SER A 201 -15.34 0.36 -22.86
CA SER A 201 -14.00 0.76 -23.28
C SER A 201 -12.99 -0.36 -23.02
N GLN A 202 -11.86 -0.31 -23.71
CA GLN A 202 -10.77 -1.30 -23.59
C GLN A 202 -10.28 -1.50 -22.14
N ASP A 203 -10.49 -0.52 -21.27
CA ASP A 203 -10.18 -0.58 -19.83
C ASP A 203 -11.08 -1.58 -19.08
N GLN A 204 -12.34 -1.76 -19.50
CA GLN A 204 -13.27 -2.69 -18.86
C GLN A 204 -12.78 -4.15 -18.98
N LEU A 205 -12.08 -4.49 -20.06
CA LEU A 205 -11.54 -5.83 -20.25
C LEU A 205 -10.55 -6.19 -19.15
N ALA A 206 -9.80 -5.21 -18.64
CA ALA A 206 -8.81 -5.43 -17.59
C ALA A 206 -9.42 -5.57 -16.19
N ASN A 207 -10.71 -5.24 -15.99
CA ASN A 207 -11.37 -5.38 -14.69
C ASN A 207 -11.30 -6.83 -14.20
N GLY A 208 -10.85 -7.00 -12.96
CA GLY A 208 -10.60 -8.30 -12.35
C GLY A 208 -9.17 -8.79 -12.55
N SER A 209 -8.34 -8.11 -13.37
CA SER A 209 -6.90 -8.41 -13.42
C SER A 209 -6.27 -8.17 -12.06
N TYR A 210 -5.45 -9.10 -11.60
CA TYR A 210 -4.75 -8.97 -10.34
C TYR A 210 -3.35 -9.56 -10.37
N LEU A 211 -2.54 -9.04 -9.44
CA LEU A 211 -1.31 -9.65 -8.96
C LEU A 211 -1.51 -9.93 -7.47
N ASN A 212 -1.34 -11.18 -7.07
CA ASN A 212 -1.19 -11.54 -5.67
C ASN A 212 0.27 -11.93 -5.38
N TYR A 213 0.83 -11.40 -4.31
CA TYR A 213 2.10 -11.83 -3.73
C TYR A 213 1.85 -12.37 -2.34
N GLY A 214 2.51 -13.46 -1.98
CA GLY A 214 2.51 -13.89 -0.60
C GLY A 214 3.65 -14.82 -0.20
N LEU A 215 3.74 -15.06 1.09
CA LEU A 215 4.63 -16.00 1.75
C LEU A 215 3.87 -17.29 2.08
N GLN A 216 4.60 -18.40 2.17
CA GLN A 216 4.02 -19.70 2.51
C GLN A 216 5.02 -20.61 3.21
N ASP A 217 4.53 -21.55 4.02
CA ASP A 217 5.34 -22.58 4.69
C ASP A 217 5.61 -23.76 3.73
N ALA A 218 6.49 -23.53 2.77
CA ALA A 218 6.91 -24.52 1.77
C ALA A 218 8.37 -24.33 1.36
N THR A 219 8.94 -25.29 0.62
CA THR A 219 10.30 -25.19 0.04
C THR A 219 10.44 -23.92 -0.80
N PHE A 220 9.44 -23.63 -1.62
CA PHE A 220 9.28 -22.34 -2.27
C PHE A 220 8.42 -21.46 -1.37
N ASN A 221 9.06 -20.68 -0.51
CA ASN A 221 8.39 -19.96 0.57
C ASN A 221 7.77 -18.62 0.14
N ALA A 222 7.76 -18.30 -1.16
CA ALA A 222 7.07 -17.15 -1.71
C ALA A 222 6.42 -17.48 -3.05
N PHE A 223 5.34 -16.76 -3.37
CA PHE A 223 4.60 -16.93 -4.62
C PHE A 223 4.15 -15.62 -5.24
N TYR A 224 3.92 -15.67 -6.55
CA TYR A 224 3.08 -14.72 -7.29
C TYR A 224 1.97 -15.49 -8.00
N THR A 225 0.75 -14.99 -7.91
CA THR A 225 -0.36 -15.38 -8.79
C THR A 225 -0.79 -14.17 -9.61
N ILE A 226 -0.76 -14.31 -10.93
CA ILE A 226 -1.09 -13.22 -11.83
C ILE A 226 -2.25 -13.67 -12.71
N HIS A 227 -3.35 -12.94 -12.61
CA HIS A 227 -4.49 -13.06 -13.50
C HIS A 227 -4.57 -11.78 -14.31
N SER A 228 -4.35 -11.83 -15.61
CA SER A 228 -4.33 -10.60 -16.41
C SER A 228 -4.84 -10.85 -17.81
N VAL A 229 -5.41 -9.81 -18.41
CA VAL A 229 -5.79 -9.85 -19.81
C VAL A 229 -4.54 -10.01 -20.67
N THR A 230 -4.59 -10.94 -21.62
CA THR A 230 -3.58 -11.09 -22.66
C THR A 230 -4.15 -10.65 -24.00
N ARG A 231 -3.35 -9.91 -24.78
CA ARG A 231 -3.63 -9.69 -26.21
C ARG A 231 -2.66 -10.54 -27.02
N ALA A 232 -2.86 -11.84 -26.98
CA ALA A 232 -2.16 -12.77 -27.87
C ALA A 232 -2.81 -12.71 -29.27
N ASN A 233 -2.61 -11.60 -29.98
CA ASN A 233 -3.20 -11.27 -31.29
C ASN A 233 -4.72 -11.05 -31.30
N LEU A 234 -5.21 -10.32 -32.30
CA LEU A 234 -6.56 -9.76 -32.49
C LEU A 234 -7.75 -10.76 -32.50
N ALA A 235 -7.57 -12.03 -32.09
CA ALA A 235 -8.56 -13.10 -32.23
C ALA A 235 -8.94 -13.83 -30.93
N THR A 236 -8.17 -13.69 -29.85
CA THR A 236 -8.52 -14.31 -28.55
C THR A 236 -8.31 -13.29 -27.43
N GLU A 237 -9.39 -12.62 -27.05
CA GLU A 237 -9.47 -11.83 -25.82
C GLU A 237 -9.78 -12.79 -24.67
N GLY A 238 -8.97 -12.73 -23.61
CA GLY A 238 -9.16 -13.56 -22.43
C GLY A 238 -8.14 -13.27 -21.34
N PHE A 239 -8.43 -13.78 -20.16
CA PHE A 239 -7.47 -13.79 -19.06
C PHE A 239 -6.45 -14.92 -19.24
N LYS A 240 -5.24 -14.68 -18.77
CA LYS A 240 -4.23 -15.70 -18.54
C LYS A 240 -3.89 -15.73 -17.05
N ASP A 241 -3.61 -16.95 -16.59
CA ASP A 241 -3.08 -17.20 -15.26
C ASP A 241 -1.61 -17.57 -15.34
N ILE A 242 -0.80 -16.94 -14.50
CA ILE A 242 0.61 -17.26 -14.32
C ILE A 242 0.84 -17.48 -12.84
N PHE A 243 1.42 -18.62 -12.50
CA PHE A 243 1.80 -18.98 -11.14
C PHE A 243 3.32 -19.05 -11.07
N ILE A 244 3.90 -18.41 -10.07
CA ILE A 244 5.34 -18.40 -9.84
C ILE A 244 5.55 -18.73 -8.37
N GLU A 245 6.45 -19.66 -8.08
CA GLU A 245 6.86 -19.98 -6.72
C GLU A 245 8.38 -20.02 -6.66
N TRP A 246 8.98 -19.48 -5.61
CA TRP A 246 10.44 -19.53 -5.43
C TRP A 246 10.84 -19.53 -3.97
N SER A 247 12.08 -19.91 -3.72
CA SER A 247 12.71 -19.75 -2.42
C SER A 247 13.32 -18.34 -2.31
N THR A 248 12.88 -17.57 -1.32
CA THR A 248 13.49 -16.26 -0.99
C THR A 248 14.92 -16.39 -0.46
N THR A 249 15.36 -17.61 -0.10
CA THR A 249 16.70 -17.90 0.42
C THR A 249 17.66 -18.37 -0.68
N THR A 250 17.26 -19.38 -1.45
CA THR A 250 18.11 -20.09 -2.43
C THR A 250 17.84 -19.66 -3.87
N TYR A 251 16.72 -18.96 -4.13
CA TYR A 251 16.32 -18.39 -5.42
C TYR A 251 15.98 -19.37 -6.55
N ASP A 252 16.07 -20.67 -6.31
CA ASP A 252 15.43 -21.69 -7.14
C ASP A 252 13.91 -21.58 -7.06
N GLY A 253 13.22 -22.06 -8.09
CA GLY A 253 11.78 -21.90 -8.20
C GLY A 253 11.19 -22.53 -9.44
N ARG A 254 9.91 -22.21 -9.67
CA ARG A 254 9.09 -22.75 -10.75
C ARG A 254 8.05 -21.76 -11.23
N ILE A 255 7.69 -21.89 -12.50
CA ILE A 255 6.65 -21.12 -13.16
C ILE A 255 5.68 -22.05 -13.89
N LYS A 256 4.41 -21.71 -13.89
CA LYS A 256 3.35 -22.41 -14.63
C LYS A 256 2.48 -21.40 -15.36
N SER A 257 2.25 -21.62 -16.65
CA SER A 257 1.43 -20.76 -17.51
C SER A 257 1.01 -21.52 -18.76
N GLU A 258 -0.24 -21.97 -18.81
CA GLU A 258 -0.76 -22.78 -19.93
C GLU A 258 -0.68 -22.04 -21.26
N LEU A 259 -0.95 -20.74 -21.27
CA LEU A 259 -0.84 -19.94 -22.48
C LEU A 259 0.59 -19.79 -23.00
N TYR A 260 1.59 -19.80 -22.11
CA TYR A 260 2.99 -19.61 -22.50
C TYR A 260 3.67 -20.93 -22.89
N TYR A 261 3.43 -22.01 -22.12
CA TYR A 261 4.07 -23.31 -22.31
C TYR A 261 3.25 -24.28 -23.17
N GLY A 262 1.94 -24.10 -23.25
CA GLY A 262 1.03 -25.02 -23.95
C GLY A 262 0.70 -26.29 -23.17
N ASP A 263 1.03 -26.32 -21.88
CA ASP A 263 0.79 -27.42 -20.94
C ASP A 263 0.41 -26.90 -19.55
N THR A 264 0.00 -27.81 -18.66
CA THR A 264 -0.38 -27.48 -17.28
C THR A 264 0.74 -27.73 -16.27
N ASP A 265 1.95 -27.98 -16.75
CA ASP A 265 3.07 -28.44 -15.93
C ASP A 265 3.84 -27.27 -15.30
N TRP A 266 4.59 -27.58 -14.25
CA TRP A 266 5.56 -26.65 -13.70
C TRP A 266 6.86 -26.72 -14.50
N HIS A 267 7.47 -25.56 -14.74
CA HIS A 267 8.75 -25.42 -15.39
C HIS A 267 9.74 -24.79 -14.40
N CYS A 268 10.82 -25.48 -14.08
CA CYS A 268 11.68 -25.17 -12.93
C CYS A 268 13.02 -24.57 -13.32
N TRP A 269 13.65 -23.90 -12.36
CA TRP A 269 15.04 -23.44 -12.44
C TRP A 269 15.79 -23.68 -11.12
N ASP A 270 17.10 -23.82 -11.19
CA ASP A 270 17.99 -24.02 -10.05
C ASP A 270 18.44 -22.71 -9.38
N THR A 271 19.35 -22.78 -8.40
CA THR A 271 19.83 -21.60 -7.66
C THR A 271 20.62 -20.60 -8.52
N GLU A 272 21.12 -21.02 -9.68
CA GLU A 272 21.79 -20.14 -10.65
C GLU A 272 20.79 -19.57 -11.66
N GLY A 273 19.52 -19.98 -11.59
CA GLY A 273 18.46 -19.62 -12.54
C GLY A 273 18.55 -20.40 -13.85
N LEU A 274 19.23 -21.54 -13.87
CA LEU A 274 19.29 -22.43 -15.03
C LEU A 274 18.09 -23.37 -15.04
N ASP A 275 17.52 -23.61 -16.21
CA ASP A 275 16.36 -24.48 -16.38
C ASP A 275 16.72 -25.93 -16.03
N ILE A 276 15.91 -26.55 -15.19
CA ILE A 276 16.08 -27.94 -14.74
C ILE A 276 14.76 -28.71 -14.88
N ILE A 277 14.85 -30.04 -14.86
CA ILE A 277 13.67 -30.88 -14.69
C ILE A 277 13.14 -30.66 -13.27
N CYS A 278 11.83 -30.41 -13.16
CA CYS A 278 11.20 -30.23 -11.86
C CYS A 278 11.36 -31.49 -10.98
N PRO A 279 11.71 -31.32 -9.69
CA PRO A 279 11.79 -32.41 -8.72
C PRO A 279 10.47 -33.14 -8.46
#